data_AF-A0A8T2WEH2-F1
#
_entry.id   AF-A0A8T2WEH2-F1
#
_cell.length_a   1.000
_cell.length_b   1.000
_cell.length_c   1.000
_cell.angle_alpha   90.00
_cell.angle_beta   90.00
_cell.angle_gamma   90.00
#
_symmetry.space_group_name_H-M   'P 1'
#
loop_
_entity.id
_entity.type
_entity.pdbx_description
1 polymer ?
#
loop_
_entity_poly.entity_id
_entity_poly.type
_entity_poly.pdbx_seq_one_letter_code
_entity_poly.pdbx_strand_id
1 'polypeptide(L)'
;MNQELFFAVANHILTVVAVDAACTMPFATSFIMIAPGQTTDVLLTADQTPGHYYMAAHAYNSANAPFDNTTTTAILEYKSAPCNANKGKSSTPIFPQLPGFNDTNSAIAFTSSLRSPSKVNVPLQIDENLFFTVGFGLINCTNPNSPRCQGPNGTRFAASINNVSFVLPTRNSLMQAYYQGQPGVFTTDFPPVPPVKFDYTGNVSRGLWQPVKATKLYKLKFGAKVQIVFQDTSIVTVEDHPMHLHGHSFAVVGSGFGNFNPQTDPAKFNLIDPPYRNTIGNPPGGWVAIRFVADNPGIWLMHCHLDSHLNWGLAMAFLVENGVGNLQSVQPPPLDLPRC
;
A
#
# COMPACT_ATOMS: atom_id res chain seq x y z
N MET A 1 -10.03 -12.26 -0.14
CA MET A 1 -8.59 -12.01 -0.18
C MET A 1 -8.45 -10.65 -0.84
N ASN A 2 -7.91 -9.65 -0.15
CA ASN A 2 -7.73 -8.31 -0.72
C ASN A 2 -6.63 -8.42 -1.78
N GLN A 3 -6.91 -7.99 -3.01
CA GLN A 3 -5.98 -8.04 -4.13
C GLN A 3 -6.02 -6.70 -4.85
N GLU A 4 -4.93 -6.39 -5.53
CA GLU A 4 -4.88 -5.28 -6.47
C GLU A 4 -5.71 -5.64 -7.70
N LEU A 5 -6.39 -4.66 -8.27
CA LEU A 5 -7.35 -4.89 -9.35
C LEU A 5 -7.05 -3.99 -10.54
N PHE A 6 -7.08 -4.57 -11.73
CA PHE A 6 -7.39 -3.79 -12.93
C PHE A 6 -8.90 -3.59 -13.02
N PHE A 7 -9.32 -2.38 -13.40
CA PHE A 7 -10.72 -2.05 -13.67
C PHE A 7 -10.86 -1.29 -14.99
N ALA A 8 -11.89 -1.60 -15.76
CA ALA A 8 -12.19 -0.94 -17.03
C ALA A 8 -13.70 -0.92 -17.32
N VAL A 9 -14.11 -0.03 -18.23
CA VAL A 9 -15.48 0.06 -18.74
C VAL A 9 -15.48 -0.07 -20.25
N ALA A 10 -16.26 -1.00 -20.79
CA ALA A 10 -16.22 -1.32 -22.22
C ALA A 10 -16.52 -0.10 -23.09
N ASN A 11 -15.66 0.19 -24.06
CA ASN A 11 -15.75 1.32 -24.99
C ASN A 11 -15.81 2.72 -24.35
N HIS A 12 -15.48 2.86 -23.06
CA HIS A 12 -15.45 4.17 -22.39
C HIS A 12 -14.04 4.48 -21.89
N ILE A 13 -13.56 5.66 -22.21
CA ILE A 13 -12.31 6.20 -21.66
C ILE A 13 -12.61 6.83 -20.30
N LEU A 14 -11.75 6.54 -19.33
CA LEU A 14 -11.80 7.07 -17.97
C LEU A 14 -10.81 8.23 -17.86
N THR A 15 -11.28 9.39 -17.42
CA THR A 15 -10.39 10.52 -17.10
C THR A 15 -10.17 10.53 -15.59
N VAL A 16 -8.97 10.18 -15.14
CA VAL A 16 -8.62 10.19 -13.72
C VAL A 16 -8.47 11.64 -13.26
N VAL A 17 -9.11 12.01 -12.15
CA VAL A 17 -9.13 13.40 -11.65
C VAL A 17 -8.72 13.53 -10.18
N ALA A 18 -8.86 12.47 -9.39
CA ALA A 18 -8.34 12.45 -8.02
C ALA A 18 -7.92 11.03 -7.60
N VAL A 19 -7.03 10.97 -6.62
CA VAL A 19 -6.58 9.75 -5.95
C VAL A 19 -6.42 10.02 -4.47
N ASP A 20 -6.86 9.10 -3.61
CA ASP A 20 -6.73 9.22 -2.15
C ASP A 20 -7.22 10.57 -1.59
N ALA A 21 -8.34 11.08 -2.13
CA ALA A 21 -8.92 12.39 -1.84
C ALA A 21 -8.05 13.62 -2.17
N ALA A 22 -6.96 13.43 -2.93
CA ALA A 22 -6.14 14.50 -3.51
C ALA A 22 -6.40 14.60 -5.02
N CYS A 23 -6.59 15.83 -5.51
CA CYS A 23 -6.66 16.06 -6.97
C CYS A 23 -5.35 15.62 -7.63
N THR A 24 -5.46 15.06 -8.84
CA THR A 24 -4.33 14.70 -9.71
C THR A 24 -4.41 15.50 -11.00
N MET A 25 -3.29 15.65 -11.71
CA MET A 25 -3.29 16.19 -13.07
C MET A 25 -4.14 15.26 -13.95
N PRO A 26 -5.23 15.75 -14.58
CA PRO A 26 -6.13 14.85 -15.29
C PRO A 26 -5.45 14.16 -16.46
N PHE A 27 -5.68 12.85 -16.58
CA PHE A 27 -5.25 12.08 -17.74
C PHE A 27 -6.28 11.01 -18.10
N ALA A 28 -6.35 10.71 -19.39
CA ALA A 28 -7.26 9.73 -19.96
C ALA A 28 -6.61 8.34 -20.00
N THR A 29 -7.36 7.30 -19.67
CA THR A 29 -6.93 5.90 -19.70
C THR A 29 -8.09 4.96 -20.02
N SER A 30 -7.80 3.79 -20.59
CA SER A 30 -8.79 2.74 -20.83
C SER A 30 -9.00 1.81 -19.62
N PHE A 31 -8.08 1.82 -18.66
CA PHE A 31 -8.15 1.02 -17.43
C PHE A 31 -7.50 1.78 -16.26
N ILE A 32 -7.84 1.37 -15.04
CA ILE A 32 -7.17 1.81 -13.82
C ILE A 32 -6.52 0.61 -13.12
N MET A 33 -5.43 0.84 -12.40
CA MET A 33 -4.90 -0.08 -11.40
C MET A 33 -5.24 0.50 -10.02
N ILE A 34 -5.91 -0.28 -9.17
CA ILE A 34 -6.23 0.13 -7.81
C ILE A 34 -5.85 -0.96 -6.81
N ALA A 35 -5.11 -0.57 -5.77
CA ALA A 35 -4.76 -1.45 -4.67
C ALA A 35 -5.72 -1.28 -3.48
N PRO A 36 -5.86 -2.29 -2.61
CA PRO A 36 -6.56 -2.15 -1.33
C PRO A 36 -6.04 -0.92 -0.55
N GLY A 37 -6.97 -0.13 -0.01
CA GLY A 37 -6.66 1.12 0.70
C GLY A 37 -6.60 2.37 -0.18
N GLN A 38 -6.49 2.22 -1.50
CA GLN A 38 -6.50 3.35 -2.43
C GLN A 38 -7.93 3.73 -2.84
N THR A 39 -8.11 5.00 -3.19
CA THR A 39 -9.29 5.47 -3.93
C THR A 39 -8.86 6.14 -5.24
N THR A 40 -9.74 6.15 -6.23
CA THR A 40 -9.52 6.81 -7.52
C THR A 40 -10.85 7.33 -8.04
N ASP A 41 -10.89 8.64 -8.30
CA ASP A 41 -12.04 9.30 -8.89
C ASP A 41 -11.80 9.45 -10.39
N VAL A 42 -12.78 9.00 -11.18
CA VAL A 42 -12.74 9.05 -12.64
C VAL A 42 -13.98 9.73 -13.19
N LEU A 43 -13.80 10.53 -14.23
CA LEU A 43 -14.88 11.01 -15.08
C LEU A 43 -15.04 10.06 -16.25
N LEU A 44 -16.28 9.60 -16.47
CA LEU A 44 -16.69 8.83 -17.63
C LEU A 44 -17.71 9.65 -18.42
N THR A 45 -17.48 9.80 -19.73
CA THR A 45 -18.44 10.46 -20.62
C THR A 45 -19.29 9.40 -21.30
N ALA A 46 -20.62 9.47 -21.14
CA ALA A 46 -21.55 8.53 -21.76
C ALA A 46 -21.88 8.94 -23.20
N ASP A 47 -20.91 8.79 -24.10
CA ASP A 47 -20.95 9.22 -25.51
C ASP A 47 -21.12 8.07 -26.52
N GLN A 48 -21.27 6.83 -26.03
CA GLN A 48 -21.43 5.65 -26.87
C GLN A 48 -22.87 5.49 -27.38
N THR A 49 -23.06 4.61 -28.36
CA THR A 49 -24.40 4.25 -28.85
C THR A 49 -25.26 3.71 -27.69
N PRO A 50 -26.52 4.15 -27.53
CA PRO A 50 -27.36 3.65 -26.43
C PRO A 50 -27.43 2.12 -26.39
N GLY A 51 -26.92 1.54 -25.31
CA GLY A 51 -26.79 0.10 -25.12
C GLY A 51 -26.30 -0.26 -23.71
N HIS A 52 -25.78 -1.47 -23.58
CA HIS A 52 -25.25 -2.02 -22.32
C HIS A 52 -23.75 -2.28 -22.45
N TYR A 53 -22.98 -1.87 -21.46
CA TYR A 53 -21.51 -1.98 -21.45
C TYR A 53 -21.07 -2.59 -20.12
N TYR A 54 -20.21 -3.62 -20.14
CA TYR A 54 -19.67 -4.14 -18.89
C TYR A 54 -18.66 -3.16 -18.29
N MET A 55 -18.82 -2.92 -17.00
CA MET A 55 -17.73 -2.57 -16.10
C MET A 55 -17.16 -3.89 -15.58
N ALA A 56 -15.84 -4.07 -15.63
CA ALA A 56 -15.21 -5.30 -15.19
C ALA A 56 -13.96 -5.02 -14.36
N ALA A 57 -13.72 -5.86 -13.36
CA ALA A 57 -12.48 -5.86 -12.60
C ALA A 57 -11.97 -7.28 -12.34
N HIS A 58 -10.65 -7.44 -12.36
CA HIS A 58 -9.98 -8.69 -12.05
C HIS A 58 -8.60 -8.43 -11.43
N ALA A 59 -8.05 -9.46 -10.80
CA ALA A 59 -6.82 -9.39 -10.05
C ALA A 59 -5.61 -9.00 -10.91
N TYR A 60 -4.79 -8.10 -10.37
CA TYR A 60 -3.36 -8.02 -10.65
C TYR A 60 -2.64 -8.86 -9.60
N ASN A 61 -1.80 -9.80 -10.05
CA ASN A 61 -1.02 -10.68 -9.20
C ASN A 61 0.41 -10.79 -9.74
N SER A 62 1.36 -10.23 -8.98
CA SER A 62 2.80 -10.34 -9.25
C SER A 62 3.49 -11.50 -8.54
N ALA A 63 2.87 -12.04 -7.48
CA ALA A 63 3.45 -13.12 -6.70
C ALA A 63 3.20 -14.49 -7.35
N ASN A 64 4.13 -15.42 -7.14
CA ASN A 64 3.94 -16.82 -7.52
C ASN A 64 3.13 -17.58 -6.46
N ALA A 65 1.90 -17.11 -6.21
CA ALA A 65 0.99 -17.66 -5.21
C ALA A 65 -0.42 -17.90 -5.80
N PRO A 66 -1.20 -18.87 -5.30
CA PRO A 66 -2.58 -19.05 -5.70
C PRO A 66 -3.43 -17.83 -5.37
N PHE A 67 -4.29 -17.43 -6.30
CA PHE A 67 -5.15 -16.27 -6.18
C PHE A 67 -6.51 -16.54 -6.82
N ASP A 68 -7.54 -15.77 -6.44
CA ASP A 68 -8.84 -15.80 -7.11
C ASP A 68 -8.74 -15.07 -8.47
N ASN A 69 -8.75 -15.84 -9.55
CA ASN A 69 -8.67 -15.32 -10.93
C ASN A 69 -10.04 -15.13 -11.58
N THR A 70 -11.11 -15.03 -10.79
CA THR A 70 -12.43 -14.69 -11.32
C THR A 70 -12.50 -13.21 -11.69
N THR A 71 -13.39 -12.88 -12.62
CA THR A 71 -13.66 -11.49 -13.02
C THR A 71 -15.01 -11.07 -12.47
N THR A 72 -15.04 -9.98 -11.72
CA THR A 72 -16.29 -9.36 -11.29
C THR A 72 -16.80 -8.39 -12.35
N THR A 73 -18.11 -8.27 -12.49
CA THR A 73 -18.74 -7.42 -13.52
C THR A 73 -19.94 -6.67 -12.98
N ALA A 74 -20.21 -5.51 -13.59
CA ALA A 74 -21.43 -4.73 -13.45
C ALA A 74 -21.81 -4.15 -14.82
N ILE A 75 -23.03 -3.65 -14.98
CA ILE A 75 -23.52 -3.13 -16.28
C ILE A 75 -23.71 -1.61 -16.19
N LEU A 76 -23.07 -0.89 -17.11
CA LEU A 76 -23.41 0.49 -17.45
C LEU A 76 -24.51 0.46 -18.52
N GLU A 77 -25.71 0.90 -18.15
CA GLU A 77 -26.89 0.93 -19.02
C GLU A 77 -27.23 2.37 -19.42
N TYR A 78 -27.33 2.60 -20.73
CA TYR A 78 -27.90 3.84 -21.25
C TYR A 78 -29.42 3.75 -21.16
N LYS A 79 -30.09 4.68 -20.47
CA LYS A 79 -31.56 4.67 -20.32
C LYS A 79 -32.33 4.69 -21.64
N SER A 80 -31.73 5.25 -22.69
CA SER A 80 -32.30 5.28 -24.03
C SER A 80 -31.97 4.03 -24.87
N ALA A 81 -31.37 3.01 -24.26
CA ALA A 81 -31.10 1.74 -24.93
C ALA A 81 -32.43 1.12 -25.41
N PRO A 82 -32.50 0.58 -26.64
CA PRO A 82 -33.73 0.02 -27.16
C PRO A 82 -34.18 -1.20 -26.33
N CYS A 83 -35.29 -1.07 -25.60
CA CYS A 83 -36.00 -2.24 -25.09
C CYS A 83 -36.69 -2.91 -26.27
N ASN A 84 -36.12 -3.99 -26.83
CA ASN A 84 -36.80 -4.78 -27.86
C ASN A 84 -37.98 -5.56 -27.24
N ALA A 85 -39.06 -4.86 -26.88
CA ALA A 85 -40.28 -5.41 -26.31
C ALA A 85 -40.96 -6.46 -27.22
N ASN A 86 -40.59 -6.52 -28.50
CA ASN A 86 -41.18 -7.46 -29.47
C ASN A 86 -40.24 -8.58 -29.95
N LYS A 87 -38.99 -8.71 -29.44
CA LYS A 87 -38.06 -9.79 -29.85
C LYS A 87 -37.07 -10.29 -28.78
N GLY A 88 -37.28 -10.06 -27.48
CA GLY A 88 -36.58 -10.79 -26.40
C GLY A 88 -35.04 -10.76 -26.39
N LYS A 89 -34.38 -10.00 -27.27
CA LYS A 89 -32.93 -9.84 -27.35
C LYS A 89 -32.58 -8.45 -26.82
N SER A 90 -32.29 -8.39 -25.51
CA SER A 90 -31.47 -7.31 -24.96
C SER A 90 -30.12 -7.29 -25.68
N SER A 91 -29.55 -6.12 -25.98
CA SER A 91 -28.22 -6.04 -26.56
C SER A 91 -27.22 -6.67 -25.58
N THR A 92 -26.55 -7.75 -25.97
CA THR A 92 -25.52 -8.40 -25.15
C THR A 92 -24.46 -7.37 -24.74
N PRO A 93 -24.19 -7.16 -23.44
CA PRO A 93 -23.23 -6.15 -23.03
C PRO A 93 -21.83 -6.45 -23.58
N ILE A 94 -21.14 -5.40 -24.03
CA ILE A 94 -19.78 -5.50 -24.56
C ILE A 94 -18.81 -5.62 -23.38
N PHE A 95 -17.83 -6.53 -23.49
CA PHE A 95 -16.81 -6.74 -22.46
C PHE A 95 -15.57 -5.85 -22.69
N PRO A 96 -14.99 -5.20 -21.67
CA PRO A 96 -13.80 -4.39 -21.84
C PRO A 96 -12.54 -5.25 -22.05
N GLN A 97 -11.53 -4.68 -22.69
CA GLN A 97 -10.20 -5.27 -22.68
C GLN A 97 -9.48 -4.90 -21.38
N LEU A 98 -9.24 -5.89 -20.52
CA LEU A 98 -8.42 -5.74 -19.32
C LEU A 98 -6.98 -6.21 -19.61
N PRO A 99 -5.97 -5.64 -18.95
CA PRO A 99 -4.61 -6.18 -18.97
C PRO A 99 -4.54 -7.64 -18.50
N GLY A 100 -3.43 -8.33 -18.76
CA GLY A 100 -3.21 -9.65 -18.17
C GLY A 100 -3.06 -9.54 -16.64
N PHE A 101 -3.48 -10.57 -15.89
CA PHE A 101 -3.37 -10.55 -14.42
C PHE A 101 -1.93 -10.36 -13.93
N ASN A 102 -0.93 -10.73 -14.73
CA ASN A 102 0.50 -10.60 -14.45
C ASN A 102 1.17 -9.46 -15.21
N ASP A 103 0.40 -8.52 -15.77
CA ASP A 103 0.93 -7.40 -16.56
C ASP A 103 1.41 -6.25 -15.67
N THR A 104 2.58 -6.45 -15.06
CA THR A 104 3.27 -5.46 -14.22
C THR A 104 3.58 -4.17 -14.99
N ASN A 105 3.81 -4.24 -16.31
CA ASN A 105 4.07 -3.04 -17.12
C ASN A 105 2.84 -2.15 -17.17
N SER A 106 1.65 -2.71 -17.36
CA SER A 106 0.39 -1.97 -17.33
C SER A 106 0.09 -1.38 -15.94
N ALA A 107 0.34 -2.14 -14.87
CA ALA A 107 0.19 -1.64 -13.50
C ALA A 107 1.08 -0.42 -13.21
N ILE A 108 2.36 -0.48 -13.62
CA ILE A 108 3.32 0.61 -13.44
C ILE A 108 3.04 1.78 -14.37
N ALA A 109 2.61 1.54 -15.61
CA ALA A 109 2.23 2.60 -16.54
C ALA A 109 1.09 3.46 -15.98
N PHE A 110 0.09 2.83 -15.35
CA PHE A 110 -0.98 3.56 -14.67
C PHE A 110 -0.43 4.36 -13.48
N THR A 111 0.27 3.71 -12.55
CA THR A 111 0.76 4.34 -11.32
C THR A 111 1.74 5.48 -11.60
N SER A 112 2.59 5.36 -12.63
CA SER A 112 3.55 6.40 -13.05
C SER A 112 2.92 7.59 -13.77
N SER A 113 1.67 7.47 -14.23
CA SER A 113 0.92 8.57 -14.84
C SER A 113 0.35 9.56 -13.80
N LEU A 114 0.32 9.17 -12.52
CA LEU A 114 -0.19 9.99 -11.43
C LEU A 114 0.78 11.13 -11.08
N ARG A 115 0.27 12.37 -11.06
CA ARG A 115 1.02 13.58 -10.70
C ARG A 115 0.10 14.57 -10.02
N SER A 116 0.57 15.34 -9.06
CA SER A 116 -0.26 16.43 -8.52
C SER A 116 -0.52 17.49 -9.60
N PRO A 117 -1.67 18.19 -9.56
CA PRO A 117 -2.06 19.17 -10.58
C PRO A 117 -1.21 20.45 -10.56
N SER A 118 -0.43 20.65 -9.49
CA SER A 118 0.46 21.79 -9.32
C SER A 118 1.63 21.42 -8.42
N LYS A 119 2.57 22.37 -8.26
CA LYS A 119 3.75 22.18 -7.42
C LYS A 119 3.36 21.87 -5.98
N VAL A 120 3.86 20.75 -5.46
CA VAL A 120 3.63 20.30 -4.08
C VAL A 120 4.75 20.81 -3.17
N ASN A 121 4.42 21.17 -1.93
CA ASN A 121 5.43 21.49 -0.92
C ASN A 121 6.07 20.21 -0.35
N VAL A 122 6.96 19.62 -1.13
CA VAL A 122 7.71 18.42 -0.77
C VAL A 122 8.91 18.80 0.10
N PRO A 123 9.15 18.15 1.26
CA PRO A 123 10.35 18.40 2.05
C PRO A 123 11.62 18.17 1.22
N LEU A 124 12.47 19.20 1.11
CA LEU A 124 13.74 19.13 0.38
C LEU A 124 14.92 18.77 1.30
N GLN A 125 14.89 19.27 2.53
CA GLN A 125 15.80 18.86 3.61
C GLN A 125 15.14 17.77 4.41
N ILE A 126 15.85 16.68 4.65
CA ILE A 126 15.33 15.48 5.32
C ILE A 126 15.98 15.39 6.69
N ASP A 127 15.14 15.32 7.72
CA ASP A 127 15.58 15.16 9.11
C ASP A 127 15.73 13.66 9.45
N GLU A 128 14.81 12.84 8.94
CA GLU A 128 14.76 11.39 9.17
C GLU A 128 14.75 10.65 7.82
N ASN A 129 15.82 9.92 7.51
CA ASN A 129 15.95 9.18 6.26
C ASN A 129 15.94 7.67 6.53
N LEU A 130 14.81 7.03 6.26
CA LEU A 130 14.50 5.67 6.66
C LEU A 130 14.53 4.74 5.45
N PHE A 131 15.08 3.54 5.64
CA PHE A 131 15.13 2.49 4.63
C PHE A 131 14.48 1.24 5.19
N PHE A 132 13.34 0.86 4.62
CA PHE A 132 12.48 -0.20 5.11
C PHE A 132 12.41 -1.33 4.09
N THR A 133 13.07 -2.44 4.38
CA THR A 133 12.84 -3.68 3.62
C THR A 133 11.47 -4.22 3.99
N VAL A 134 10.62 -4.45 2.99
CA VAL A 134 9.28 -5.01 3.13
C VAL A 134 9.23 -6.36 2.43
N GLY A 135 8.50 -7.32 2.98
CA GLY A 135 8.38 -8.62 2.37
C GLY A 135 7.99 -9.72 3.35
N PHE A 136 8.07 -10.94 2.84
CA PHE A 136 7.70 -12.13 3.57
C PHE A 136 8.83 -12.71 4.42
N GLY A 137 8.45 -13.70 5.22
CA GLY A 137 9.33 -14.57 5.94
C GLY A 137 8.64 -15.87 6.32
N LEU A 138 9.39 -16.79 6.89
CA LEU A 138 8.91 -18.07 7.37
C LEU A 138 9.35 -18.25 8.83
N ILE A 139 8.41 -18.65 9.67
CA ILE A 139 8.67 -19.00 11.07
C ILE A 139 8.61 -20.51 11.20
N ASN A 140 9.67 -21.08 11.75
CA ASN A 140 9.72 -22.51 12.04
C ASN A 140 8.65 -22.89 13.06
N CYS A 141 7.91 -23.95 12.74
CA CYS A 141 6.92 -24.50 13.65
C CYS A 141 7.49 -25.61 14.51
N THR A 142 7.06 -25.65 15.77
CA THR A 142 7.35 -26.78 16.67
C THR A 142 6.57 -28.03 16.26
N ASN A 143 5.38 -27.87 15.67
CA ASN A 143 4.58 -28.96 15.11
C ASN A 143 4.27 -28.70 13.62
N PRO A 144 5.07 -29.24 12.70
CA PRO A 144 5.00 -28.94 11.26
C PRO A 144 3.71 -29.42 10.58
N ASN A 145 2.94 -30.33 11.20
CA ASN A 145 1.68 -30.85 10.63
C ASN A 145 0.44 -30.20 11.24
N SER A 146 0.60 -29.14 12.04
CA SER A 146 -0.55 -28.44 12.60
C SER A 146 -1.24 -27.57 11.53
N PRO A 147 -2.56 -27.31 11.65
CA PRO A 147 -3.27 -26.40 10.75
C PRO A 147 -2.68 -24.97 10.69
N ARG A 148 -1.82 -24.60 11.65
CA ARG A 148 -1.15 -23.30 11.71
C ARG A 148 0.18 -23.26 10.96
N CYS A 149 0.62 -24.37 10.37
CA CYS A 149 1.94 -24.57 9.76
C CYS A 149 1.80 -25.10 8.33
N GLN A 150 1.00 -24.39 7.53
CA GLN A 150 0.72 -24.73 6.14
C GLN A 150 1.73 -24.12 5.15
N GLY A 151 2.78 -23.46 5.66
CA GLY A 151 3.85 -22.92 4.85
C GLY A 151 4.80 -24.02 4.34
N PRO A 152 5.67 -23.68 3.39
CA PRO A 152 6.65 -24.62 2.85
C PRO A 152 7.49 -25.27 3.95
N ASN A 153 7.79 -26.56 3.81
CA ASN A 153 8.61 -27.32 4.78
C ASN A 153 8.07 -27.31 6.22
N GLY A 154 6.74 -27.27 6.41
CA GLY A 154 6.12 -27.28 7.73
C GLY A 154 6.36 -26.00 8.53
N THR A 155 6.58 -24.88 7.84
CA THR A 155 6.75 -23.56 8.44
C THR A 155 5.42 -22.80 8.49
N ARG A 156 5.42 -21.61 9.08
CA ARG A 156 4.31 -20.67 9.06
C ARG A 156 4.73 -19.39 8.35
N PHE A 157 3.90 -18.89 7.44
CA PHE A 157 4.10 -17.58 6.82
C PHE A 157 4.15 -16.47 7.87
N ALA A 158 5.09 -15.56 7.66
CA ALA A 158 5.24 -14.31 8.36
C ALA A 158 5.53 -13.21 7.33
N ALA A 159 5.44 -11.97 7.78
CA ALA A 159 5.82 -10.81 7.03
C ALA A 159 6.45 -9.79 7.98
N SER A 160 7.27 -8.89 7.43
CA SER A 160 8.04 -7.98 8.26
C SER A 160 8.43 -6.70 7.56
N ILE A 161 8.72 -5.69 8.37
CA ILE A 161 9.43 -4.48 7.95
C ILE A 161 10.78 -4.48 8.69
N ASN A 162 11.90 -4.36 7.96
CA ASN A 162 13.26 -4.44 8.52
C ASN A 162 13.50 -5.67 9.43
N ASN A 163 12.99 -6.83 9.01
CA ASN A 163 13.09 -8.11 9.74
C ASN A 163 12.33 -8.14 11.10
N VAL A 164 11.48 -7.15 11.36
CA VAL A 164 10.56 -7.12 12.51
C VAL A 164 9.16 -7.49 12.04
N SER A 165 8.65 -8.63 12.52
CA SER A 165 7.27 -9.06 12.30
C SER A 165 6.39 -8.49 13.42
N PHE A 166 5.50 -7.57 13.07
CA PHE A 166 4.75 -6.81 14.07
C PHE A 166 3.76 -7.69 14.83
N VAL A 167 3.73 -7.51 16.14
CA VAL A 167 2.72 -8.13 17.01
C VAL A 167 1.77 -7.05 17.52
N LEU A 168 0.51 -7.13 17.12
CA LEU A 168 -0.53 -6.27 17.66
C LEU A 168 -0.71 -6.56 19.16
N PRO A 169 -0.68 -5.53 20.04
CA PRO A 169 -1.01 -5.70 21.45
C PRO A 169 -2.43 -6.26 21.64
N THR A 170 -2.62 -7.12 22.63
CA THR A 170 -3.92 -7.76 22.90
C THR A 170 -4.67 -7.19 24.10
N ARG A 171 -3.99 -6.43 24.97
CA ARG A 171 -4.55 -5.95 26.24
C ARG A 171 -4.68 -4.44 26.37
N ASN A 172 -3.90 -3.67 25.64
CA ASN A 172 -3.96 -2.21 25.65
C ASN A 172 -3.62 -1.72 24.26
N SER A 173 -4.37 -0.75 23.73
CA SER A 173 -3.96 -0.10 22.48
C SER A 173 -2.61 0.59 22.66
N LEU A 174 -1.86 0.74 21.57
CA LEU A 174 -0.57 1.47 21.61
C LEU A 174 -0.77 2.90 22.14
N MET A 175 -1.85 3.56 21.71
CA MET A 175 -2.17 4.92 22.10
C MET A 175 -2.51 5.02 23.59
N GLN A 176 -3.29 4.09 24.14
CA GLN A 176 -3.58 4.03 25.56
C GLN A 176 -2.30 3.79 26.38
N ALA A 177 -1.47 2.83 25.94
CA ALA A 177 -0.23 2.52 26.62
C ALA A 177 0.73 3.73 26.65
N TYR A 178 0.81 4.47 25.54
CA TYR A 178 1.58 5.71 25.47
C TYR A 178 1.03 6.79 26.40
N TYR A 179 -0.28 7.08 26.31
CA TYR A 179 -0.91 8.15 27.10
C TYR A 179 -0.83 7.88 28.62
N GLN A 180 -0.92 6.62 29.04
CA GLN A 180 -0.87 6.22 30.45
C GLN A 180 0.55 5.89 30.94
N GLY A 181 1.57 5.97 30.07
CA GLY A 181 2.95 5.61 30.43
C GLY A 181 3.10 4.13 30.83
N GLN A 182 2.32 3.24 30.23
CA GLN A 182 2.30 1.82 30.60
C GLN A 182 3.54 1.09 30.03
N PRO A 183 4.39 0.50 30.90
CA PRO A 183 5.58 -0.21 30.44
C PRO A 183 5.24 -1.57 29.81
N GLY A 184 6.11 -2.05 28.92
CA GLY A 184 6.07 -3.43 28.41
C GLY A 184 5.07 -3.71 27.28
N VAL A 185 4.35 -2.69 26.78
CA VAL A 185 3.44 -2.85 25.63
C VAL A 185 4.16 -2.74 24.29
N PHE A 186 5.09 -1.79 24.18
CA PHE A 186 5.92 -1.57 23.01
C PHE A 186 7.28 -1.00 23.39
N THR A 187 8.21 -1.00 22.44
CA THR A 187 9.48 -0.26 22.51
C THR A 187 9.58 0.73 21.36
N THR A 188 10.42 1.76 21.47
CA THR A 188 10.58 2.83 20.46
C THR A 188 11.87 2.71 19.64
N ASP A 189 12.43 1.50 19.59
CA ASP A 189 13.70 1.17 18.96
C ASP A 189 13.51 0.42 17.63
N PHE A 190 12.47 0.75 16.85
CA PHE A 190 12.33 0.23 15.50
C PHE A 190 13.55 0.66 14.64
N PRO A 191 14.18 -0.26 13.90
CA PRO A 191 15.42 0.06 13.21
C PRO A 191 15.18 0.97 11.99
N PRO A 192 15.91 2.10 11.84
CA PRO A 192 15.74 3.03 10.72
C PRO A 192 16.18 2.45 9.37
N VAL A 193 17.02 1.41 9.41
CA VAL A 193 17.57 0.68 8.26
C VAL A 193 17.54 -0.82 8.55
N PRO A 194 17.54 -1.71 7.54
CA PRO A 194 17.55 -3.15 7.78
C PRO A 194 18.79 -3.56 8.60
N PRO A 195 18.64 -4.40 9.63
CA PRO A 195 19.75 -4.82 10.49
C PRO A 195 20.90 -5.50 9.73
N VAL A 196 20.59 -6.12 8.59
CA VAL A 196 21.55 -6.77 7.70
C VAL A 196 21.31 -6.28 6.29
N LYS A 197 22.35 -5.80 5.64
CA LYS A 197 22.32 -5.45 4.21
C LYS A 197 22.66 -6.68 3.37
N PHE A 198 21.87 -6.92 2.34
CA PHE A 198 22.07 -7.97 1.35
C PHE A 198 21.54 -7.49 -0.01
N ASP A 199 21.69 -8.32 -1.04
CA ASP A 199 21.02 -8.10 -2.32
C ASP A 199 19.53 -8.42 -2.17
N TYR A 200 18.71 -7.39 -1.92
CA TYR A 200 17.31 -7.54 -1.51
C TYR A 200 16.46 -8.24 -2.57
N THR A 201 16.75 -7.97 -3.84
CA THR A 201 15.99 -8.49 -4.99
C THR A 201 16.66 -9.68 -5.67
N GLY A 202 17.81 -10.12 -5.17
CA GLY A 202 18.61 -11.22 -5.72
C GLY A 202 18.28 -12.59 -5.12
N ASN A 203 19.30 -13.43 -4.94
CA ASN A 203 19.15 -14.72 -4.27
C ASN A 203 19.42 -14.58 -2.77
N VAL A 204 18.36 -14.54 -1.96
CA VAL A 204 18.46 -14.29 -0.51
C VAL A 204 18.68 -15.58 0.26
N SER A 205 19.76 -15.63 1.05
CA SER A 205 20.09 -16.77 1.91
C SER A 205 18.93 -17.14 2.85
N ARG A 206 18.63 -18.43 2.93
CA ARG A 206 17.57 -18.99 3.81
C ARG A 206 17.71 -18.58 5.28
N GLY A 207 18.93 -18.31 5.75
CA GLY A 207 19.17 -17.84 7.13
C GLY A 207 18.55 -16.47 7.45
N LEU A 208 18.19 -15.69 6.42
CA LEU A 208 17.59 -14.37 6.56
C LEU A 208 16.05 -14.40 6.45
N TRP A 209 15.44 -15.57 6.23
CA TRP A 209 14.01 -15.68 5.96
C TRP A 209 13.15 -15.65 7.22
N GLN A 210 13.74 -15.69 8.41
CA GLN A 210 12.99 -15.75 9.66
C GLN A 210 12.99 -14.40 10.38
N PRO A 211 11.86 -13.66 10.34
CA PRO A 211 11.75 -12.40 11.05
C PRO A 211 11.56 -12.60 12.55
N VAL A 212 11.88 -11.55 13.30
CA VAL A 212 11.74 -11.52 14.75
C VAL A 212 10.40 -10.86 15.09
N LYS A 213 9.58 -11.56 15.88
CA LYS A 213 8.31 -10.99 16.37
C LYS A 213 8.58 -9.93 17.44
N ALA A 214 8.06 -8.73 17.24
CA ALA A 214 8.11 -7.67 18.25
C ALA A 214 7.04 -6.59 18.02
N THR A 215 6.77 -5.79 19.05
CA THR A 215 5.96 -4.58 18.96
C THR A 215 6.88 -3.37 19.10
N LYS A 216 7.50 -2.98 17.99
CA LYS A 216 8.47 -1.87 17.92
C LYS A 216 7.87 -0.69 17.15
N LEU A 217 8.03 0.51 17.70
CA LEU A 217 7.62 1.77 17.11
C LEU A 217 8.86 2.59 16.71
N TYR A 218 8.72 3.42 15.68
CA TYR A 218 9.74 4.40 15.34
C TYR A 218 9.32 5.77 15.87
N LYS A 219 10.18 6.40 16.67
CA LYS A 219 9.86 7.69 17.30
C LYS A 219 10.28 8.86 16.40
N LEU A 220 9.35 9.78 16.16
CA LEU A 220 9.54 10.99 15.36
C LEU A 220 9.29 12.22 16.22
N LYS A 221 10.11 13.26 16.04
CA LYS A 221 9.81 14.58 16.59
C LYS A 221 8.68 15.23 15.78
N PHE A 222 7.82 16.00 16.46
CA PHE A 222 6.84 16.84 15.79
C PHE A 222 7.52 17.74 14.73
N GLY A 223 6.98 17.76 13.52
CA GLY A 223 7.48 18.57 12.41
C GLY A 223 8.70 17.99 11.68
N ALA A 224 9.18 16.80 12.05
CA ALA A 224 10.28 16.15 11.36
C ALA A 224 9.91 15.87 9.89
N LYS A 225 10.83 16.20 8.97
CA LYS A 225 10.72 15.91 7.55
C LYS A 225 11.26 14.52 7.27
N VAL A 226 10.36 13.60 6.97
CA VAL A 226 10.68 12.17 6.87
C VAL A 226 10.74 11.75 5.41
N GLN A 227 11.78 11.01 5.05
CA GLN A 227 11.83 10.22 3.82
C GLN A 227 11.81 8.74 4.19
N ILE A 228 10.98 7.96 3.51
CA ILE A 228 10.98 6.51 3.61
C ILE A 228 11.24 5.94 2.22
N VAL A 229 12.20 5.02 2.13
CA VAL A 229 12.35 4.13 0.99
C VAL A 229 11.84 2.75 1.40
N PHE A 230 10.74 2.32 0.79
CA PHE A 230 10.29 0.93 0.89
C PHE A 230 11.00 0.12 -0.17
N GLN A 231 11.65 -0.97 0.24
CA GLN A 231 12.40 -1.88 -0.62
C GLN A 231 11.77 -3.26 -0.54
N ASP A 232 11.18 -3.75 -1.62
CA ASP A 232 10.71 -5.14 -1.70
C ASP A 232 11.91 -6.11 -1.66
N THR A 233 11.68 -7.30 -1.12
CA THR A 233 12.68 -8.36 -1.03
C THR A 233 12.18 -9.63 -1.71
N SER A 234 13.10 -10.39 -2.31
CA SER A 234 12.77 -11.70 -2.91
C SER A 234 12.70 -12.84 -1.88
N ILE A 235 12.59 -12.53 -0.57
CA ILE A 235 12.38 -13.54 0.47
C ILE A 235 11.02 -14.18 0.26
N VAL A 236 10.99 -15.52 0.08
CA VAL A 236 9.83 -16.30 -0.37
C VAL A 236 9.43 -15.99 -1.82
N THR A 237 9.07 -14.76 -2.14
CA THR A 237 8.71 -14.28 -3.48
C THR A 237 8.78 -12.76 -3.50
N VAL A 238 8.88 -12.16 -4.69
CA VAL A 238 8.70 -10.72 -4.87
C VAL A 238 7.22 -10.42 -5.03
N GLU A 239 6.75 -9.29 -4.51
CA GLU A 239 5.35 -8.91 -4.60
C GLU A 239 5.17 -7.39 -4.45
N ASP A 240 4.12 -6.86 -5.06
CA ASP A 240 3.63 -5.53 -4.72
C ASP A 240 2.98 -5.54 -3.32
N HIS A 241 3.27 -4.51 -2.53
CA HIS A 241 2.79 -4.34 -1.18
C HIS A 241 2.20 -2.95 -1.03
N PRO A 242 0.86 -2.78 -1.04
CA PRO A 242 0.24 -1.48 -0.85
C PRO A 242 0.44 -1.00 0.59
N MET A 243 1.52 -0.26 0.81
CA MET A 243 1.90 0.31 2.11
C MET A 243 1.05 1.53 2.41
N HIS A 244 0.24 1.43 3.45
CA HIS A 244 -0.63 2.49 3.96
C HIS A 244 -0.05 3.10 5.24
N LEU A 245 -0.11 4.43 5.36
CA LEU A 245 0.28 5.17 6.56
C LEU A 245 -0.93 5.88 7.16
N HIS A 246 -1.24 5.59 8.41
CA HIS A 246 -2.30 6.28 9.15
C HIS A 246 -1.87 7.71 9.53
N GLY A 247 -2.86 8.58 9.72
CA GLY A 247 -2.66 9.94 10.23
C GLY A 247 -1.95 10.91 9.29
N HIS A 248 -1.46 10.44 8.14
CA HIS A 248 -0.71 11.23 7.17
C HIS A 248 -1.07 10.81 5.75
N SER A 249 -0.89 11.75 4.83
CA SER A 249 -0.66 11.45 3.42
C SER A 249 0.77 11.88 3.08
N PHE A 250 1.31 11.38 1.98
CA PHE A 250 2.71 11.53 1.61
C PHE A 250 2.86 11.77 0.11
N ALA A 251 3.94 12.48 -0.24
CA ALA A 251 4.36 12.65 -1.63
C ALA A 251 5.16 11.42 -2.08
N VAL A 252 4.75 10.77 -3.17
CA VAL A 252 5.50 9.67 -3.79
C VAL A 252 6.53 10.27 -4.74
N VAL A 253 7.78 10.36 -4.29
CA VAL A 253 8.82 11.12 -5.00
C VAL A 253 9.58 10.29 -6.02
N GLY A 254 9.55 8.96 -5.94
CA GLY A 254 10.18 8.12 -6.95
C GLY A 254 9.92 6.64 -6.72
N SER A 255 10.12 5.84 -7.75
CA SER A 255 10.08 4.39 -7.69
C SER A 255 11.03 3.80 -8.72
N GLY A 256 11.35 2.51 -8.56
CA GLY A 256 12.21 1.79 -9.48
C GLY A 256 12.21 0.30 -9.22
N PHE A 257 12.86 -0.45 -10.11
CA PHE A 257 13.09 -1.88 -9.94
C PHE A 257 14.47 -2.15 -9.35
N GLY A 258 14.64 -3.34 -8.78
CA GLY A 258 15.87 -3.78 -8.14
C GLY A 258 16.10 -3.11 -6.79
N ASN A 259 17.37 -3.09 -6.38
CA ASN A 259 17.78 -2.45 -5.14
C ASN A 259 17.91 -0.93 -5.32
N PHE A 260 17.30 -0.15 -4.42
CA PHE A 260 17.48 1.29 -4.38
C PHE A 260 18.95 1.67 -4.21
N ASN A 261 19.42 2.57 -5.07
CA ASN A 261 20.76 3.13 -5.03
C ASN A 261 20.71 4.57 -4.49
N PRO A 262 21.13 4.83 -3.24
CA PRO A 262 21.05 6.16 -2.63
C PRO A 262 21.97 7.20 -3.30
N GLN A 263 22.91 6.79 -4.14
CA GLN A 263 23.80 7.70 -4.87
C GLN A 263 23.19 8.18 -6.20
N THR A 264 22.35 7.36 -6.86
CA THR A 264 21.89 7.65 -8.23
C THR A 264 20.39 7.84 -8.35
N ASP A 265 19.59 7.12 -7.57
CA ASP A 265 18.13 7.17 -7.70
C ASP A 265 17.48 8.47 -7.18
N PRO A 266 17.99 9.14 -6.12
CA PRO A 266 17.45 10.43 -5.70
C PRO A 266 17.49 11.51 -6.78
N ALA A 267 18.41 11.41 -7.75
CA ALA A 267 18.47 12.35 -8.88
C ALA A 267 17.27 12.26 -9.83
N LYS A 268 16.52 11.14 -9.78
CA LYS A 268 15.32 10.89 -10.58
C LYS A 268 14.03 11.29 -9.85
N PHE A 269 14.12 11.78 -8.61
CA PHE A 269 12.93 12.08 -7.82
C PHE A 269 12.12 13.23 -8.44
N ASN A 270 10.81 13.02 -8.54
CA ASN A 270 9.87 14.11 -8.78
C ASN A 270 9.68 14.92 -7.51
N LEU A 271 10.36 16.07 -7.43
CA LEU A 271 10.25 17.02 -6.33
C LEU A 271 9.43 18.27 -6.70
N ILE A 272 8.75 18.23 -7.85
CA ILE A 272 7.94 19.33 -8.35
C ILE A 272 6.47 19.02 -8.08
N ASP A 273 5.94 17.95 -8.67
CA ASP A 273 4.53 17.58 -8.58
C ASP A 273 4.30 16.08 -8.34
N PRO A 274 5.00 15.46 -7.36
CA PRO A 274 4.78 14.06 -7.04
C PRO A 274 3.32 13.85 -6.60
N PRO A 275 2.70 12.71 -6.97
CA PRO A 275 1.34 12.42 -6.52
C PRO A 275 1.31 12.30 -4.99
N TYR A 276 0.23 12.79 -4.41
CA TYR A 276 -0.02 12.75 -2.97
C TYR A 276 -0.97 11.60 -2.66
N ARG A 277 -0.55 10.68 -1.80
CA ARG A 277 -1.22 9.40 -1.53
C ARG A 277 -1.24 9.11 -0.03
N ASN A 278 -2.13 8.24 0.40
CA ASN A 278 -2.05 7.62 1.74
C ASN A 278 -1.63 6.14 1.65
N THR A 279 -1.69 5.54 0.45
CA THR A 279 -1.34 4.15 0.20
C THR A 279 -0.56 4.02 -1.11
N ILE A 280 0.60 3.37 -1.08
CA ILE A 280 1.43 3.15 -2.28
C ILE A 280 2.04 1.75 -2.30
N GLY A 281 1.96 1.13 -3.46
CA GLY A 281 2.59 -0.15 -3.77
C GLY A 281 4.06 0.00 -4.20
N ASN A 282 4.83 -1.04 -3.98
CA ASN A 282 6.20 -1.17 -4.49
C ASN A 282 6.13 -1.91 -5.83
N PRO A 283 6.87 -1.51 -6.87
CA PRO A 283 7.10 -2.41 -7.99
C PRO A 283 7.63 -3.77 -7.47
N PRO A 284 7.11 -4.91 -7.93
CA PRO A 284 7.58 -6.22 -7.49
C PRO A 284 9.09 -6.36 -7.71
N GLY A 285 9.83 -6.68 -6.66
CA GLY A 285 11.30 -6.71 -6.68
C GLY A 285 11.91 -5.34 -6.89
N GLY A 286 11.28 -4.29 -6.36
CA GLY A 286 11.68 -2.90 -6.56
C GLY A 286 11.55 -2.05 -5.29
N TRP A 287 11.52 -0.74 -5.49
CA TRP A 287 11.48 0.23 -4.41
C TRP A 287 10.55 1.40 -4.74
N VAL A 288 10.05 2.05 -3.69
CA VAL A 288 9.31 3.31 -3.77
C VAL A 288 9.75 4.23 -2.63
N ALA A 289 9.96 5.51 -2.96
CA ALA A 289 10.39 6.55 -2.04
C ALA A 289 9.25 7.53 -1.81
N ILE A 290 8.94 7.79 -0.54
CA ILE A 290 7.91 8.74 -0.11
C ILE A 290 8.49 9.80 0.82
N ARG A 291 7.84 10.96 0.88
CA ARG A 291 8.15 12.03 1.84
C ARG A 291 6.90 12.59 2.49
N PHE A 292 6.99 12.87 3.79
CA PHE A 292 5.94 13.54 4.57
C PHE A 292 6.54 14.35 5.71
N VAL A 293 5.71 15.15 6.38
CA VAL A 293 6.06 15.86 7.61
C VAL A 293 5.30 15.20 8.76
N ALA A 294 5.99 14.88 9.85
CA ALA A 294 5.41 14.28 11.04
C ALA A 294 4.73 15.36 11.92
N ASP A 295 3.67 15.99 11.42
CA ASP A 295 2.96 17.12 12.03
C ASP A 295 1.64 16.73 12.70
N ASN A 296 1.38 15.43 12.84
CA ASN A 296 0.22 14.90 13.54
C ASN A 296 0.66 14.07 14.77
N PRO A 297 0.62 14.64 15.99
CA PRO A 297 1.06 13.96 17.22
C PRO A 297 0.17 12.75 17.54
N GLY A 298 0.79 11.63 17.93
CA GLY A 298 0.08 10.40 18.26
C GLY A 298 0.82 9.15 17.82
N ILE A 299 0.10 8.03 17.78
CA ILE A 299 0.62 6.76 17.28
C ILE A 299 -0.10 6.38 16.01
N TRP A 300 0.67 6.19 14.94
CA TRP A 300 0.14 5.97 13.60
C TRP A 300 0.67 4.66 13.02
N LEU A 301 -0.24 3.74 12.74
CA LEU A 301 0.10 2.46 12.13
C LEU A 301 0.55 2.68 10.67
N MET A 302 1.60 1.98 10.27
CA MET A 302 2.03 1.85 8.89
C MET A 302 2.03 0.36 8.54
N HIS A 303 1.29 -0.05 7.52
CA HIS A 303 1.11 -1.47 7.23
C HIS A 303 0.80 -1.74 5.76
N CYS A 304 1.03 -2.99 5.33
CA CYS A 304 0.49 -3.47 4.08
C CYS A 304 -1.05 -3.57 4.18
N HIS A 305 -1.75 -3.12 3.15
CA HIS A 305 -3.21 -3.13 3.09
C HIS A 305 -3.79 -4.46 2.54
N LEU A 306 -2.92 -5.46 2.34
CA LEU A 306 -3.32 -6.86 2.16
C LEU A 306 -3.48 -7.51 3.53
N ASP A 307 -4.72 -7.84 3.91
CA ASP A 307 -5.05 -8.28 5.28
C ASP A 307 -4.29 -9.52 5.74
N SER A 308 -3.97 -10.43 4.82
CA SER A 308 -3.09 -11.59 5.09
C SER A 308 -1.73 -11.13 5.58
N HIS A 309 -1.14 -10.11 4.95
CA HIS A 309 0.22 -9.64 5.23
C HIS A 309 0.25 -8.86 6.54
N LEU A 310 -0.77 -8.02 6.79
CA LEU A 310 -0.95 -7.38 8.09
C LEU A 310 -1.03 -8.43 9.21
N ASN A 311 -1.84 -9.47 9.05
CA ASN A 311 -1.97 -10.57 10.02
C ASN A 311 -0.68 -11.40 10.18
N TRP A 312 0.19 -11.41 9.16
CA TRP A 312 1.52 -12.02 9.21
C TRP A 312 2.60 -11.11 9.79
N GLY A 313 2.28 -9.83 10.05
CA GLY A 313 3.16 -8.87 10.73
C GLY A 313 3.82 -7.83 9.82
N LEU A 314 3.33 -7.63 8.59
CA LEU A 314 3.80 -6.56 7.68
C LEU A 314 3.26 -5.19 8.13
N ALA A 315 3.71 -4.76 9.31
CA ALA A 315 3.32 -3.50 9.93
C ALA A 315 4.44 -2.95 10.81
N MET A 316 4.29 -1.69 11.20
CA MET A 316 4.96 -1.03 12.31
C MET A 316 4.12 0.18 12.71
N ALA A 317 4.50 0.93 13.74
CA ALA A 317 3.85 2.21 14.02
C ALA A 317 4.84 3.34 14.31
N PHE A 318 4.52 4.55 13.86
CA PHE A 318 5.23 5.76 14.25
C PHE A 318 4.66 6.30 15.56
N LEU A 319 5.54 6.75 16.45
CA LEU A 319 5.19 7.59 17.59
C LEU A 319 5.65 9.01 17.26
N VAL A 320 4.70 9.89 16.94
CA VAL A 320 4.97 11.31 16.72
C VAL A 320 4.81 12.03 18.05
N GLU A 321 5.91 12.59 18.56
CA GLU A 321 5.93 13.33 19.82
C GLU A 321 5.05 14.59 19.74
N ASN A 322 4.67 15.13 20.90
CA ASN A 322 4.02 16.44 20.98
C ASN A 322 5.00 17.54 20.53
N GLY A 323 4.47 18.56 19.87
CA GLY A 323 5.12 19.85 19.65
C GLY A 323 4.98 20.78 20.86
N VAL A 324 5.09 22.09 20.61
CA VAL A 324 5.10 23.11 21.67
C VAL A 324 3.69 23.53 22.09
N GLY A 325 2.77 23.60 21.12
CA GLY A 325 1.41 24.10 21.34
C GLY A 325 0.39 23.03 21.72
N ASN A 326 -0.73 23.47 22.30
CA ASN A 326 -1.88 22.60 22.59
C ASN A 326 -2.44 21.92 21.32
N LEU A 327 -2.42 22.61 20.17
CA LEU A 327 -2.83 22.05 18.87
C LEU A 327 -1.78 21.13 18.25
N GLN A 328 -0.60 21.05 18.84
CA GLN A 328 0.50 20.16 18.46
C GLN A 328 0.67 19.05 19.50
N SER A 329 -0.36 18.77 20.28
CA SER A 329 -0.33 17.75 21.32
C SER A 329 -1.47 16.76 21.17
N VAL A 330 -1.19 15.52 21.56
CA VAL A 330 -2.18 14.46 21.69
C VAL A 330 -3.34 14.93 22.58
N GLN A 331 -4.57 14.68 22.11
CA GLN A 331 -5.79 14.93 22.87
C GLN A 331 -6.04 13.84 23.91
N PRO A 332 -6.69 14.16 25.04
CA PRO A 332 -7.11 13.14 25.99
C PRO A 332 -8.06 12.12 25.33
N PRO A 333 -8.00 10.84 25.74
CA PRO A 333 -8.92 9.83 25.22
C PRO A 333 -10.37 10.20 25.55
N PRO A 334 -11.33 9.89 24.67
CA PRO A 334 -12.74 10.13 24.96
C PRO A 334 -13.22 9.27 26.13
N LEU A 335 -14.23 9.76 26.88
CA LEU A 335 -14.70 9.12 28.11
C LEU A 335 -15.32 7.73 27.89
N ASP A 336 -15.78 7.48 26.67
CA ASP A 336 -16.41 6.25 26.21
C ASP A 336 -15.44 5.35 25.41
N LEU A 337 -14.12 5.60 25.48
CA LEU A 337 -13.13 4.74 24.85
C LEU A 337 -13.34 3.28 25.30
N PRO A 338 -13.51 2.31 24.37
CA PRO A 338 -13.74 0.92 24.72
C PRO A 338 -12.63 0.38 25.63
N ARG A 339 -13.04 -0.33 26.68
CA ARG A 339 -12.09 -1.00 27.60
C ARG A 339 -11.51 -2.22 26.90
N CYS A 340 -10.22 -2.45 27.11
CA CYS A 340 -9.48 -3.57 26.55
C CYS A 340 -9.73 -4.88 27.28
#